data_AF-A0AA40CLA5-F1
#
_entry.id   AF-A0AA40CLA5-F1
#
_cell.length_a   1.000
_cell.length_b   1.000
_cell.length_c   1.000
_cell.angle_alpha   90.00
_cell.angle_beta   90.00
_cell.angle_gamma   90.00
#
_symmetry.space_group_name_H-M   'P 1'
#
loop_
_entity.id
_entity.type
_entity.pdbx_description
1 polymer ?
#
loop_
_entity_poly.entity_id
_entity_poly.type
_entity_poly.pdbx_seq_one_letter_code
_entity_poly.pdbx_strand_id
1 'polypeptide(L)'
;MATADPLCSSCNKTATTKCPRCNCSWYCSKACKKVDSPIHKILCREYREFDLSSRPTTDHHLAIFFAPEKRKPELIWVNCPWKGDEHTGLWQCADSRPYLDAPLGMSQIQSNDVLKRPLTDTIRIDYRDTFLIDGSPPNLAVKSLCPRRSKLTDWRGPLLAYGLQGLGMPRSYIEPNKSRDLDLNDFRHIVDFLLSYGN
;
A
#
# COMPACT_ATOMS: atom_id res chain seq x y z
N MET A 1 16.96 -21.04 -3.50
CA MET A 1 15.49 -21.20 -3.35
C MET A 1 14.86 -20.74 -4.65
N ALA A 2 14.08 -21.60 -5.32
CA ALA A 2 13.36 -21.17 -6.51
C ALA A 2 12.40 -20.04 -6.12
N THR A 3 12.55 -18.87 -6.74
CA THR A 3 11.61 -17.77 -6.57
C THR A 3 10.26 -18.25 -7.09
N ALA A 4 9.21 -18.20 -6.27
CA ALA A 4 7.86 -18.49 -6.73
C ALA A 4 7.53 -17.62 -7.96
N ASP A 5 6.88 -18.22 -8.96
CA ASP A 5 6.55 -17.49 -10.18
C ASP A 5 5.66 -16.27 -9.85
N PRO A 6 5.90 -15.11 -10.49
CA PRO A 6 5.13 -13.91 -10.20
C PRO A 6 3.65 -14.09 -10.58
N LEU A 7 2.75 -13.66 -9.70
CA LEU A 7 1.31 -13.67 -9.99
C LEU A 7 0.90 -12.45 -10.84
N CYS A 8 -0.17 -12.61 -11.61
CA CYS A 8 -0.77 -11.49 -12.32
C CYS A 8 -1.32 -10.44 -11.35
N SER A 9 -1.11 -9.15 -11.62
CA SER A 9 -1.66 -8.07 -10.79
C SER A 9 -3.19 -7.99 -10.82
N SER A 10 -3.86 -8.61 -11.80
CA SER A 10 -5.33 -8.52 -11.97
C SER A 10 -6.08 -9.84 -11.80
N CYS A 11 -5.39 -10.96 -11.60
CA CYS A 11 -6.00 -12.27 -11.35
C CYS A 11 -5.02 -13.22 -10.64
N ASN A 12 -5.39 -14.48 -10.42
CA ASN A 12 -4.56 -15.46 -9.69
C ASN A 12 -3.73 -16.38 -10.60
N LYS A 13 -3.69 -16.11 -11.91
CA LYS A 13 -2.85 -16.86 -12.84
C LYS A 13 -1.39 -16.42 -12.73
N THR A 14 -0.47 -17.36 -12.94
CA THR A 14 0.95 -17.07 -13.15
C THR A 14 1.12 -16.06 -14.28
N ALA A 15 1.91 -15.03 -14.02
CA ALA A 15 2.20 -14.01 -15.01
C ALA A 15 3.31 -14.44 -15.95
N THR A 16 3.22 -13.95 -17.19
CA THR A 16 4.16 -14.28 -18.26
C THR A 16 4.85 -13.04 -18.82
N THR A 17 4.32 -11.85 -18.52
CA THR A 17 4.81 -10.58 -19.05
C THR A 17 4.88 -9.52 -17.98
N LYS A 18 5.96 -8.72 -17.98
CA LYS A 18 6.12 -7.57 -17.09
C LYS A 18 5.64 -6.30 -17.77
N CYS A 19 5.23 -5.30 -16.99
CA CYS A 19 5.03 -3.97 -17.52
C CYS A 19 6.37 -3.40 -18.03
N PRO A 20 6.50 -3.04 -19.33
CA PRO A 20 7.78 -2.61 -19.89
C PRO A 20 8.21 -1.20 -19.44
N ARG A 21 7.30 -0.44 -18.79
CA ARG A 21 7.59 0.92 -18.31
C ARG A 21 8.20 0.89 -16.91
N CYS A 22 7.45 0.39 -15.94
CA CYS A 22 7.88 0.38 -14.54
C CYS A 22 8.76 -0.82 -14.18
N ASN A 23 8.75 -1.88 -14.98
CA ASN A 23 9.40 -3.14 -14.65
C ASN A 23 9.07 -3.61 -13.22
N CYS A 24 7.80 -3.51 -12.81
CA CYS A 24 7.33 -3.92 -11.48
C CYS A 24 6.12 -4.85 -11.58
N SER A 25 4.99 -4.36 -12.08
CA SER A 25 3.76 -5.18 -12.19
C SER A 25 3.85 -6.24 -13.30
N TRP A 26 3.18 -7.37 -13.06
CA TRP A 26 3.20 -8.55 -13.93
C TRP A 26 1.79 -8.95 -14.39
N TYR A 27 1.69 -9.49 -15.60
CA TYR A 27 0.42 -9.87 -16.21
C TYR A 27 0.51 -11.20 -16.93
N CYS A 28 -0.56 -12.00 -16.83
CA CYS A 28 -0.71 -13.24 -17.60
C CYS A 28 -1.22 -13.00 -19.02
N SER A 29 -1.76 -11.81 -19.33
CA SER A 29 -2.32 -11.48 -20.64
C SER A 29 -2.43 -9.97 -20.88
N LYS A 30 -2.54 -9.57 -22.16
CA LYS A 30 -2.88 -8.19 -22.56
C LYS A 30 -4.23 -7.75 -22.01
N ALA A 31 -5.19 -8.66 -21.86
CA ALA A 31 -6.51 -8.39 -21.30
C ALA A 31 -6.41 -7.99 -19.81
N CYS A 32 -5.66 -8.75 -19.00
CA CYS A 32 -5.42 -8.39 -17.60
C CYS A 32 -4.69 -7.05 -17.47
N LYS A 33 -3.67 -6.79 -18.30
CA LYS A 33 -3.01 -5.48 -18.34
C LYS A 33 -3.98 -4.35 -18.66
N LYS A 34 -4.93 -4.55 -19.58
CA LYS A 34 -5.95 -3.55 -19.93
C LYS A 34 -6.92 -3.30 -18.77
N VAL A 35 -7.31 -4.34 -18.02
CA VAL A 35 -8.15 -4.23 -16.82
C VAL A 35 -7.43 -3.44 -15.72
N ASP A 36 -6.14 -3.69 -15.51
CA ASP A 36 -5.35 -2.97 -14.48
C ASP A 36 -5.01 -1.53 -14.87
N SER A 37 -4.94 -1.26 -16.17
CA SER A 37 -4.40 -0.01 -16.70
C SER A 37 -4.96 1.27 -16.05
N PRO A 38 -6.27 1.41 -15.74
CA PRO A 38 -6.80 2.60 -15.09
C PRO A 38 -6.18 2.88 -13.71
N ILE A 39 -5.90 1.82 -12.93
CA ILE A 39 -5.27 1.90 -11.61
C ILE A 39 -3.76 2.01 -11.78
N HIS A 40 -3.15 1.05 -12.49
CA HIS A 40 -1.71 0.95 -12.67
C HIS A 40 -1.08 2.24 -13.18
N LYS A 41 -1.71 2.91 -14.16
CA LYS A 41 -1.16 4.12 -14.78
C LYS A 41 -1.00 5.30 -13.82
N ILE A 42 -1.71 5.30 -12.69
CA ILE A 42 -1.67 6.37 -11.69
C ILE A 42 -0.25 6.53 -11.18
N LEU A 43 0.40 5.44 -10.75
CA LEU A 43 1.77 5.46 -10.23
C LEU A 43 2.81 4.84 -11.17
N CYS A 44 2.43 4.19 -12.27
CA CYS A 44 3.38 3.48 -13.15
C CYS A 44 4.57 4.32 -13.62
N ARG A 45 4.30 5.56 -14.08
CA ARG A 45 5.35 6.46 -14.54
C ARG A 45 6.22 6.93 -13.37
N GLU A 46 5.57 7.40 -12.30
CA GLU A 46 6.25 7.91 -11.12
C GLU A 46 7.14 6.86 -10.47
N TYR A 47 6.66 5.63 -10.30
CA TYR A 47 7.45 4.51 -9.78
C TYR A 47 8.70 4.21 -10.61
N ARG A 48 8.64 4.38 -11.93
CA ARG A 48 9.82 4.21 -12.80
C ARG A 48 10.84 5.33 -12.60
N GLU A 49 10.36 6.55 -12.42
CA GLU A 49 11.16 7.77 -12.30
C GLU A 49 11.61 8.02 -10.85
N PHE A 50 11.01 7.31 -9.88
CA PHE A 50 11.32 7.45 -8.46
C PHE A 50 12.75 6.99 -8.18
N ASP A 51 13.54 7.89 -7.59
CA ASP A 51 14.94 7.62 -7.30
C ASP A 51 15.06 6.70 -6.08
N LEU A 52 15.16 5.40 -6.33
CA LEU A 52 15.36 4.41 -5.26
C LEU A 52 16.68 4.59 -4.49
N SER A 53 17.67 5.29 -5.08
CA SER A 53 18.95 5.56 -4.44
C SER A 53 18.89 6.75 -3.47
N SER A 54 17.85 7.57 -3.55
CA SER A 54 17.60 8.69 -2.64
C SER A 54 17.14 8.29 -1.23
N ARG A 55 17.11 6.98 -0.92
CA ARG A 55 16.66 6.46 0.38
C ARG A 55 17.49 7.10 1.51
N PRO A 56 16.86 7.83 2.46
CA PRO A 56 17.60 8.54 3.49
C PRO A 56 18.38 7.63 4.45
N THR A 57 17.75 6.56 4.95
CA THR A 57 18.38 5.57 5.85
C THR A 57 17.86 4.17 5.57
N THR A 58 18.49 3.15 6.15
CA THR A 58 18.04 1.75 6.06
C THR A 58 16.66 1.52 6.69
N ASP A 59 16.24 2.39 7.60
CA ASP A 59 14.93 2.35 8.25
C ASP A 59 13.87 3.14 7.47
N HIS A 60 14.22 3.76 6.34
CA HIS A 60 13.24 4.37 5.45
C HIS A 60 12.77 3.36 4.41
N HIS A 61 11.45 3.25 4.27
CA HIS A 61 10.82 2.35 3.32
C HIS A 61 9.88 3.11 2.39
N LEU A 62 9.76 2.60 1.16
CA LEU A 62 8.88 3.18 0.17
C LEU A 62 7.43 2.96 0.59
N ALA A 63 6.70 4.06 0.74
CA ALA A 63 5.31 4.11 1.13
C ALA A 63 4.48 4.88 0.10
N ILE A 64 3.16 4.78 0.23
CA ILE A 64 2.20 5.50 -0.63
C ILE A 64 1.38 6.43 0.25
N PHE A 65 1.50 7.73 0.00
CA PHE A 65 0.77 8.76 0.71
C PHE A 65 -0.42 9.25 -0.10
N PHE A 66 -1.58 9.33 0.55
CA PHE A 66 -2.82 9.86 -0.03
C PHE A 66 -3.13 11.19 0.65
N ALA A 67 -2.49 12.27 0.17
CA ALA A 67 -2.76 13.61 0.63
C ALA A 67 -4.19 14.03 0.20
N PRO A 68 -5.03 14.53 1.13
CA PRO A 68 -6.45 14.74 0.85
C PRO A 68 -6.71 15.85 -0.18
N GLU A 69 -5.82 16.83 -0.29
CA GLU A 69 -5.90 17.95 -1.23
C GLU A 69 -5.39 17.60 -2.63
N LYS A 70 -4.65 16.51 -2.79
CA LYS A 70 -4.09 16.07 -4.08
C LYS A 70 -5.01 15.09 -4.77
N ARG A 71 -5.04 15.10 -6.11
CA ARG A 71 -5.84 14.15 -6.91
C ARG A 71 -5.08 12.88 -7.28
N LYS A 72 -3.89 12.69 -6.75
CA LYS A 72 -3.01 11.57 -7.08
C LYS A 72 -2.25 11.17 -5.80
N PRO A 73 -2.16 9.88 -5.48
CA PRO A 73 -1.25 9.41 -4.45
C PRO A 73 0.22 9.67 -4.85
N GLU A 74 1.10 9.68 -3.86
CA GLU A 74 2.53 9.98 -4.02
C GLU A 74 3.38 8.86 -3.42
N LEU A 75 4.49 8.57 -4.09
CA LEU A 75 5.54 7.71 -3.54
C LEU A 75 6.43 8.53 -2.60
N ILE A 76 6.64 8.05 -1.37
CA ILE A 76 7.45 8.73 -0.38
C ILE A 76 8.34 7.76 0.39
N TRP A 77 9.47 8.26 0.89
CA TRP A 77 10.26 7.55 1.90
C TRP A 77 9.70 7.87 3.28
N VAL A 78 9.20 6.85 3.99
CA VAL A 78 8.77 7.01 5.38
C VAL A 78 9.75 6.33 6.32
N ASN A 79 10.11 7.03 7.40
CA ASN A 79 10.91 6.45 8.47
C ASN A 79 10.09 5.40 9.23
N CYS A 80 10.60 4.19 9.36
CA CYS A 80 10.02 3.09 10.11
C CYS A 80 10.97 2.70 11.26
N PRO A 81 11.03 3.48 12.35
CA PRO A 81 11.92 3.18 13.45
C PRO A 81 11.59 1.84 14.09
N TRP A 82 12.62 1.19 14.60
CA TRP A 82 12.51 0.04 15.49
C TRP A 82 11.85 0.46 16.81
N LYS A 83 10.88 -0.35 17.24
CA LYS A 83 10.10 -0.21 18.46
C LYS A 83 10.07 -1.55 19.20
N GLY A 84 9.68 -1.49 20.46
CA GLY A 84 9.69 -2.66 21.35
C GLY A 84 11.04 -2.85 22.03
N ASP A 85 11.14 -3.97 22.72
CA ASP A 85 12.32 -4.38 23.48
C ASP A 85 12.49 -5.91 23.40
N GLU A 86 13.51 -6.44 24.08
CA GLU A 86 13.80 -7.87 24.10
C GLU A 86 12.65 -8.73 24.67
N HIS A 87 11.76 -8.15 25.48
CA HIS A 87 10.66 -8.87 26.14
C HIS A 87 9.37 -8.85 25.31
N THR A 88 9.13 -7.75 24.59
CA THR A 88 7.94 -7.53 23.75
C THR A 88 8.17 -7.91 22.29
N GLY A 89 9.42 -8.16 21.91
CA GLY A 89 9.87 -8.36 20.53
C GLY A 89 10.14 -7.02 19.86
N LEU A 90 11.06 -7.01 18.89
CA LEU A 90 11.35 -5.83 18.09
C LEU A 90 10.43 -5.77 16.86
N TRP A 91 9.92 -4.58 16.53
CA TRP A 91 9.15 -4.36 15.30
C TRP A 91 9.42 -2.97 14.71
N GLN A 92 9.35 -2.86 13.40
CA GLN A 92 9.34 -1.58 12.69
C GLN A 92 7.90 -1.17 12.39
N CYS A 93 7.66 0.13 12.48
CA CYS A 93 6.37 0.73 12.13
C CYS A 93 6.63 2.14 11.63
N ALA A 94 5.96 2.55 10.55
CA ALA A 94 6.04 3.91 10.04
C ALA A 94 5.80 4.94 11.16
N ASP A 95 6.61 5.99 11.17
CA ASP A 95 6.29 7.20 11.90
C ASP A 95 5.28 8.01 11.08
N SER A 96 4.00 7.72 11.31
CA SER A 96 2.88 8.30 10.57
C SER A 96 2.49 9.70 11.07
N ARG A 97 3.02 10.13 12.23
CA ARG A 97 2.65 11.42 12.86
C ARG A 97 2.93 12.64 11.96
N PRO A 98 4.08 12.74 11.26
CA PRO A 98 4.35 13.87 10.37
C PRO A 98 3.38 14.00 9.19
N TYR A 99 2.63 12.95 8.88
CA TYR A 99 1.74 12.88 7.72
C TYR A 99 0.27 12.99 8.07
N LEU A 100 -0.11 12.51 9.26
CA LEU A 100 -1.51 12.27 9.61
C LEU A 100 -2.01 13.13 10.76
N ASP A 101 -1.15 13.60 11.66
CA ASP A 101 -1.53 14.13 12.98
C ASP A 101 -2.29 13.10 13.84
N ALA A 102 -2.23 13.21 15.17
CA ALA A 102 -2.86 12.24 16.10
C ALA A 102 -4.26 12.73 16.56
N PRO A 103 -5.22 11.82 16.86
CA PRO A 103 -5.11 10.36 17.01
C PRO A 103 -5.23 9.55 15.71
N LEU A 104 -4.58 8.38 15.68
CA LEU A 104 -4.45 7.52 14.50
C LEU A 104 -5.27 6.23 14.61
N GLY A 105 -6.04 5.94 13.56
CA GLY A 105 -6.64 4.65 13.27
C GLY A 105 -5.77 3.84 12.31
N MET A 106 -6.06 2.55 12.20
CA MET A 106 -5.26 1.58 11.44
C MET A 106 -6.14 0.54 10.75
N SER A 107 -5.76 0.15 9.53
CA SER A 107 -6.26 -1.05 8.87
C SER A 107 -5.11 -1.90 8.33
N GLN A 108 -5.30 -3.22 8.31
CA GLN A 108 -4.35 -4.18 7.77
C GLN A 108 -4.96 -4.90 6.58
N ILE A 109 -4.18 -5.06 5.52
CA ILE A 109 -4.52 -5.83 4.31
C ILE A 109 -3.60 -7.04 4.28
N GLN A 110 -4.20 -8.21 4.54
CA GLN A 110 -3.53 -9.52 4.49
C GLN A 110 -4.13 -10.43 3.42
N SER A 111 -5.28 -10.04 2.86
CA SER A 111 -5.92 -10.64 1.70
C SER A 111 -6.45 -9.54 0.78
N ASN A 112 -6.58 -9.86 -0.50
CA ASN A 112 -7.31 -9.04 -1.45
C ASN A 112 -8.64 -9.74 -1.76
N ASP A 113 -9.73 -9.17 -1.27
CA ASP A 113 -11.07 -9.73 -1.41
C ASP A 113 -11.67 -9.55 -2.80
N VAL A 114 -11.15 -8.62 -3.61
CA VAL A 114 -11.54 -8.45 -5.01
C VAL A 114 -10.91 -9.56 -5.86
N LEU A 115 -9.64 -9.87 -5.62
CA LEU A 115 -8.90 -10.95 -6.31
C LEU A 115 -9.10 -12.32 -5.65
N LYS A 116 -9.70 -12.38 -4.46
CA LYS A 116 -9.86 -13.59 -3.64
C LYS A 116 -8.53 -14.31 -3.43
N ARG A 117 -7.50 -13.58 -3.01
CA ARG A 117 -6.16 -14.16 -2.75
C ARG A 117 -5.54 -13.64 -1.45
N PRO A 118 -4.83 -14.49 -0.68
CA PRO A 118 -3.99 -14.04 0.42
C PRO A 118 -2.77 -13.27 -0.12
N LEU A 119 -2.25 -12.36 0.69
CA LEU A 119 -0.94 -11.75 0.48
C LEU A 119 0.11 -12.57 1.24
N THR A 120 1.38 -12.41 0.88
CA THR A 120 2.52 -12.98 1.63
C THR A 120 2.93 -12.09 2.79
N ASP A 121 2.69 -10.79 2.65
CA ASP A 121 3.09 -9.72 3.56
C ASP A 121 1.89 -8.85 3.90
N THR A 122 1.96 -8.14 5.02
CA THR A 122 0.91 -7.25 5.46
C THR A 122 1.12 -5.85 4.89
N ILE A 123 0.10 -5.26 4.28
CA ILE A 123 0.06 -3.83 3.99
C ILE A 123 -0.73 -3.14 5.08
N ARG A 124 -0.18 -2.09 5.68
CA ARG A 124 -0.86 -1.30 6.71
C ARG A 124 -1.25 0.06 6.15
N ILE A 125 -2.47 0.49 6.47
CA ILE A 125 -2.97 1.84 6.16
C ILE A 125 -3.26 2.52 7.48
N ASP A 126 -2.49 3.55 7.79
CA ASP A 126 -2.76 4.46 8.90
C ASP A 126 -3.59 5.65 8.39
N TYR A 127 -4.52 6.11 9.22
CA TYR A 127 -5.41 7.25 8.95
C TYR A 127 -5.75 7.98 10.25
N ARG A 128 -6.32 9.19 10.16
CA ARG A 128 -6.80 9.89 11.37
C ARG A 128 -8.06 9.26 11.91
N ASP A 129 -8.08 8.81 13.16
CA ASP A 129 -9.26 8.13 13.72
C ASP A 129 -10.47 9.07 13.89
N THR A 130 -10.22 10.37 14.02
CA THR A 130 -11.25 11.40 14.25
C THR A 130 -11.92 11.92 12.98
N PHE A 131 -11.63 11.35 11.79
CA PHE A 131 -12.04 11.93 10.51
C PHE A 131 -13.55 12.15 10.33
N LEU A 132 -14.38 11.44 11.11
CA LEU A 132 -15.85 11.56 11.08
C LEU A 132 -16.37 12.78 11.86
N ILE A 133 -15.62 13.29 12.84
CA ILE A 133 -16.07 14.33 13.77
C ILE A 133 -15.20 15.59 13.76
N ASP A 134 -14.02 15.55 13.14
CA ASP A 134 -13.06 16.66 13.11
C ASP A 134 -13.19 17.59 11.89
N GLY A 135 -14.18 17.34 11.03
CA GLY A 135 -14.38 18.12 9.80
C GLY A 135 -13.36 17.82 8.69
N SER A 136 -12.67 16.67 8.74
CA SER A 136 -11.70 16.26 7.72
C SER A 136 -12.25 16.37 6.30
N PRO A 137 -11.48 16.96 5.37
CA PRO A 137 -11.90 17.06 3.98
C PRO A 137 -11.92 15.67 3.33
N PRO A 138 -12.77 15.45 2.31
CA PRO A 138 -12.71 14.23 1.53
C PRO A 138 -11.34 14.03 0.88
N ASN A 139 -10.86 12.80 0.87
CA ASN A 139 -9.57 12.48 0.29
C ASN A 139 -9.68 12.43 -1.24
N LEU A 140 -9.22 13.49 -1.92
CA LEU A 140 -9.31 13.61 -3.38
C LEU A 140 -8.43 12.59 -4.11
N ALA A 141 -7.34 12.12 -3.48
CA ALA A 141 -6.46 11.12 -4.05
C ALA A 141 -7.15 9.75 -4.08
N VAL A 142 -7.94 9.41 -3.06
CA VAL A 142 -8.76 8.19 -3.03
C VAL A 142 -9.95 8.31 -3.99
N LYS A 143 -10.64 9.46 -4.00
CA LYS A 143 -11.78 9.70 -4.91
C LYS A 143 -11.38 9.60 -6.39
N SER A 144 -10.15 9.97 -6.74
CA SER A 144 -9.67 9.88 -8.13
C SER A 144 -9.35 8.46 -8.60
N LEU A 145 -9.19 7.50 -7.67
CA LEU A 145 -8.89 6.09 -8.01
C LEU A 145 -10.02 5.42 -8.79
N CYS A 146 -11.27 5.88 -8.59
CA CYS A 146 -12.42 5.32 -9.32
C CYS A 146 -13.51 6.36 -9.60
N PRO A 147 -13.42 7.09 -10.73
CA PRO A 147 -14.42 8.10 -11.09
C PRO A 147 -15.80 7.54 -11.48
N ARG A 148 -15.99 6.21 -11.49
CA ARG A 148 -17.21 5.54 -12.01
C ARG A 148 -17.96 4.66 -11.00
N ARG A 149 -17.53 4.59 -9.74
CA ARG A 149 -18.27 3.86 -8.69
C ARG A 149 -19.06 4.85 -7.83
N SER A 150 -20.37 4.68 -7.77
CA SER A 150 -21.31 5.53 -7.01
C SER A 150 -21.42 5.18 -5.53
N LYS A 151 -20.95 3.99 -5.12
CA LYS A 151 -20.95 3.51 -3.71
C LYS A 151 -19.53 3.30 -3.20
N LEU A 152 -18.74 4.36 -3.17
CA LEU A 152 -17.43 4.34 -2.54
C LEU A 152 -17.55 4.85 -1.11
N THR A 153 -16.85 4.19 -0.19
CA THR A 153 -16.62 4.75 1.14
C THR A 153 -16.00 6.14 1.01
N ASP A 154 -16.57 7.10 1.72
CA ASP A 154 -16.08 8.48 1.74
C ASP A 154 -14.86 8.56 2.67
N TRP A 155 -13.72 8.06 2.19
CA TRP A 155 -12.45 8.22 2.88
C TRP A 155 -12.12 9.71 3.03
N ARG A 156 -11.85 10.15 4.25
CA ARG A 156 -11.55 11.54 4.60
C ARG A 156 -10.19 11.64 5.29
N GLY A 157 -9.61 12.83 5.20
CA GLY A 157 -8.30 13.11 5.77
C GLY A 157 -7.17 12.39 5.03
N PRO A 158 -5.92 12.59 5.48
CA PRO A 158 -4.76 11.94 4.91
C PRO A 158 -4.74 10.44 5.25
N LEU A 159 -4.20 9.63 4.34
CA LEU A 159 -3.93 8.19 4.57
C LEU A 159 -2.46 7.90 4.22
N LEU A 160 -1.83 7.02 4.99
CA LEU A 160 -0.48 6.54 4.73
C LEU A 160 -0.46 5.02 4.65
N ALA A 161 -0.06 4.49 3.50
CA ALA A 161 0.09 3.05 3.29
C ALA A 161 1.57 2.65 3.28
N TYR A 162 1.92 1.59 4.02
CA TYR A 162 3.28 1.05 4.09
C TYR A 162 3.29 -0.48 4.29
N GLY A 163 4.42 -1.13 3.99
CA GLY A 163 4.53 -2.59 4.00
C GLY A 163 5.22 -3.15 5.25
N LEU A 164 4.76 -4.31 5.70
CA LEU A 164 5.34 -5.11 6.78
C LEU A 164 5.57 -6.54 6.30
N GLN A 165 6.74 -7.11 6.57
CA GLN A 165 7.08 -8.47 6.21
C GLN A 165 6.24 -9.47 7.02
N GLY A 166 5.68 -10.47 6.34
CA GLY A 166 4.88 -11.53 6.94
C GLY A 166 3.42 -11.15 7.26
N LEU A 167 2.69 -12.14 7.75
CA LEU A 167 1.27 -12.03 8.14
C LEU A 167 1.14 -12.07 9.68
N GLY A 168 0.31 -11.18 10.22
CA GLY A 168 -0.06 -11.14 11.64
C GLY A 168 0.86 -10.29 12.54
N MET A 169 0.63 -10.41 13.85
CA MET A 169 1.51 -9.85 14.89
C MET A 169 2.80 -10.66 14.97
N PRO A 170 3.91 -10.10 15.49
CA PRO A 170 5.21 -10.79 15.55
C PRO A 170 5.04 -12.16 16.21
N ARG A 171 5.56 -13.22 15.58
CA ARG A 171 5.41 -14.59 16.10
C ARG A 171 6.32 -14.89 17.28
N SER A 172 7.40 -14.11 17.47
CA SER A 172 8.29 -14.14 18.63
C SER A 172 9.36 -13.04 18.51
N TYR A 173 10.21 -12.91 19.55
CA TYR A 173 11.45 -12.11 19.54
C TYR A 173 12.44 -12.52 18.43
N ILE A 174 12.31 -13.73 17.86
CA ILE A 174 13.23 -14.28 16.85
C ILE A 174 12.88 -13.78 15.44
N GLU A 175 11.61 -13.42 15.19
CA GLU A 175 11.12 -12.97 13.89
C GLU A 175 10.49 -11.58 14.02
N PRO A 176 11.32 -10.52 14.06
CA PRO A 176 10.83 -9.16 14.17
C PRO A 176 9.97 -8.78 12.94
N ASN A 177 8.90 -8.02 13.18
CA ASN A 177 8.10 -7.45 12.10
C ASN A 177 8.88 -6.31 11.43
N LYS A 178 9.55 -6.62 10.32
CA LYS A 178 10.33 -5.66 9.54
C LYS A 178 9.43 -4.90 8.58
N SER A 179 9.71 -3.61 8.39
CA SER A 179 9.09 -2.84 7.31
C SER A 179 9.73 -3.21 5.97
N ARG A 180 8.97 -3.04 4.89
CA ARG A 180 9.45 -3.26 3.53
C ARG A 180 8.94 -2.20 2.58
N ASP A 181 9.63 -2.05 1.46
CA ASP A 181 9.18 -1.18 0.36
C ASP A 181 7.88 -1.70 -0.24
N LEU A 182 6.95 -0.79 -0.48
CA LEU A 182 5.78 -1.06 -1.31
C LEU A 182 6.13 -0.99 -2.78
N ASP A 183 5.46 -1.83 -3.58
CA ASP A 183 5.56 -1.83 -5.03
C ASP A 183 4.21 -1.55 -5.71
N LEU A 184 4.17 -1.62 -7.06
CA LEU A 184 2.92 -1.40 -7.80
C LEU A 184 1.94 -2.58 -7.75
N ASN A 185 2.36 -3.77 -7.29
CA ASN A 185 1.44 -4.85 -6.96
C ASN A 185 0.74 -4.56 -5.64
N ASP A 186 1.47 -4.06 -4.64
CA ASP A 186 0.89 -3.57 -3.38
C ASP A 186 -0.09 -2.42 -3.63
N PHE A 187 0.23 -1.50 -4.53
CA PHE A 187 -0.69 -0.41 -4.89
C PHE A 187 -2.03 -0.95 -5.39
N ARG A 188 -2.04 -2.05 -6.15
CA ARG A 188 -3.28 -2.69 -6.59
C ARG A 188 -4.09 -3.23 -5.42
N HIS A 189 -3.43 -3.84 -4.43
CA HIS A 189 -4.05 -4.32 -3.20
C HIS A 189 -4.66 -3.19 -2.37
N ILE A 190 -3.94 -2.08 -2.23
CA ILE A 190 -4.41 -0.87 -1.53
C ILE A 190 -5.64 -0.30 -2.22
N VAL A 191 -5.62 -0.15 -3.54
CA VAL A 191 -6.75 0.41 -4.29
C VAL A 191 -7.97 -0.50 -4.20
N ASP A 192 -7.82 -1.81 -4.35
CA ASP A 192 -8.93 -2.74 -4.21
C ASP A 192 -9.56 -2.63 -2.81
N PHE A 193 -8.75 -2.61 -1.75
CA PHE A 193 -9.22 -2.43 -0.37
C PHE A 193 -9.98 -1.11 -0.18
N LEU A 194 -9.39 0.03 -0.57
CA LEU A 194 -10.02 1.34 -0.39
C LEU A 194 -11.37 1.44 -1.12
N LEU A 195 -11.50 0.81 -2.29
CA LEU A 195 -12.71 0.84 -3.09
C LEU A 195 -13.77 -0.20 -2.69
N SER A 196 -13.40 -1.27 -1.98
CA SER A 196 -14.33 -2.29 -1.48
C SER A 196 -14.63 -2.17 0.00
N TYR A 197 -13.94 -1.30 0.75
CA TYR A 197 -14.15 -1.13 2.18
C TYR A 197 -15.61 -0.78 2.48
N GLY A 198 -16.22 -1.51 3.43
CA GLY A 198 -17.60 -1.27 3.87
C GLY A 198 -18.71 -1.74 2.91
N ASN A 199 -18.36 -2.44 1.81
CA ASN A 199 -19.31 -3.04 0.87
C ASN A 199 -19.41 -4.56 1.03
#